data_AF-A0A7X7XDD2-F1
#
_entry.id   AF-A0A7X7XDD2-F1
#
_cell.length_a   1.000
_cell.length_b   1.000
_cell.length_c   1.000
_cell.angle_alpha   90.00
_cell.angle_beta   90.00
_cell.angle_gamma   90.00
#
_symmetry.space_group_name_H-M   'P 1'
#
loop_
_entity.id
_entity.type
_entity.pdbx_description
1 polymer ?
#
loop_
_entity_poly.entity_id
_entity_poly.type
_entity_poly.pdbx_seq_one_letter_code
_entity_poly.pdbx_strand_id
1 'polypeptide(L)'
;MKLQVVRFGCAVSAVWGLTLLCVGVANLLVPGYGEAFLRLFDSIYPGYHYGQWGFWGVLVAVGYGVLDGWIAGVLLAWLYNKITRQ
;
A
#
# COMPACT_ATOMS: atom_id res chain seq x y z
N MET A 1 15.04 7.08 -20.35
CA MET A 1 15.61 6.96 -18.99
C MET A 1 15.34 5.55 -18.47
N LYS A 2 16.25 4.94 -17.68
CA LYS A 2 16.05 3.60 -17.12
C LYS A 2 15.77 3.69 -15.62
N LEU A 3 14.63 3.15 -15.17
CA LEU A 3 14.28 3.08 -13.76
C LEU A 3 15.11 2.01 -13.06
N GLN A 4 15.59 2.32 -11.86
CA GLN A 4 16.23 1.35 -10.97
C GLN A 4 15.12 0.53 -10.29
N VAL A 5 14.90 -0.69 -10.76
CA VAL A 5 13.72 -1.52 -10.43
C VAL A 5 13.47 -1.62 -8.93
N VAL A 6 14.48 -2.04 -8.16
CA VAL A 6 14.35 -2.23 -6.71
C VAL A 6 14.14 -0.90 -5.99
N ARG A 7 14.89 0.15 -6.36
CA ARG A 7 14.78 1.48 -5.74
C ARG A 7 13.40 2.11 -5.98
N PHE A 8 12.87 1.94 -7.19
CA PHE A 8 11.53 2.39 -7.52
C PHE A 8 10.47 1.61 -6.73
N GLY A 9 10.61 0.28 -6.62
CA GLY A 9 9.80 -0.54 -5.73
C GLY A 9 9.78 -0.04 -4.28
N CYS A 10 10.96 0.26 -3.70
CA CYS A 10 11.05 0.83 -2.36
C CYS A 10 10.35 2.20 -2.24
N ALA A 11 10.46 3.07 -3.24
CA ALA A 11 9.78 4.36 -3.23
C ALA A 11 8.25 4.21 -3.25
N VAL A 12 7.72 3.36 -4.13
CA VAL A 12 6.27 3.09 -4.21
C VAL A 12 5.77 2.44 -2.93
N SER A 13 6.50 1.44 -2.41
CA SER A 13 6.22 0.78 -1.14
C SER A 13 6.12 1.76 0.04
N ALA A 14 7.08 2.69 0.14
CA ALA A 14 7.09 3.69 1.21
C ALA A 14 5.87 4.62 1.13
N VAL A 15 5.53 5.11 -0.07
CA VAL A 15 4.37 5.98 -0.28
C VAL A 15 3.06 5.24 0.02
N TRP A 16 2.94 3.98 -0.44
CA TRP A 16 1.72 3.21 -0.28
C TRP A 16 1.49 2.76 1.16
N GLY A 17 2.53 2.25 1.83
CA GLY A 17 2.49 1.95 3.26
C GLY A 17 2.17 3.18 4.11
N LEU A 18 2.77 4.35 3.79
CA LEU A 18 2.46 5.60 4.49
C LEU A 18 1.00 6.04 4.25
N THR A 19 0.47 5.82 3.06
CA THR A 19 -0.94 6.12 2.74
C THR A 19 -1.88 5.30 3.62
N LEU A 20 -1.67 3.98 3.73
CA LEU A 20 -2.48 3.13 4.61
C LEU A 20 -2.32 3.50 6.08
N LEU A 21 -1.11 3.88 6.51
CA LEU A 21 -0.85 4.34 7.87
C LEU A 21 -1.64 5.62 8.17
N CYS A 22 -1.52 6.64 7.31
CA CYS A 22 -2.18 7.92 7.49
C CYS A 22 -3.72 7.77 7.47
N VAL A 23 -4.27 7.03 6.51
CA VAL A 23 -5.74 6.83 6.43
C VAL A 23 -6.23 5.99 7.60
N GLY A 24 -5.53 4.92 7.97
CA GLY A 24 -5.88 4.06 9.10
C GLY A 24 -5.86 4.82 10.43
N VAL A 25 -4.80 5.59 10.71
CA VAL A 25 -4.72 6.44 11.91
C VAL A 25 -5.79 7.52 11.90
N ALA A 26 -6.02 8.18 10.76
CA ALA A 26 -7.07 9.18 10.65
C ALA A 26 -8.46 8.58 10.91
N ASN A 27 -8.74 7.35 10.47
CA ASN A 27 -9.98 6.63 10.78
C ASN A 27 -10.13 6.31 12.28
N LEU A 28 -9.03 5.97 12.96
CA LEU A 28 -9.05 5.76 14.42
C LEU A 28 -9.35 7.05 15.20
N LEU A 29 -8.85 8.19 14.71
CA LEU A 29 -9.09 9.51 15.33
C LEU A 29 -10.46 10.09 14.98
N VAL A 30 -10.92 9.86 13.74
CA VAL A 30 -12.17 10.36 13.19
C VAL A 30 -12.91 9.19 12.54
N PRO A 31 -13.77 8.47 13.30
CA PRO A 31 -14.50 7.32 12.79
C PRO A 31 -15.23 7.61 11.48
N GLY A 32 -15.04 6.72 10.49
CA GLY A 32 -15.61 6.84 9.14
C GLY A 32 -14.70 7.52 8.12
N TYR A 33 -13.62 8.20 8.53
CA TYR A 33 -12.66 8.78 7.58
C TYR A 33 -12.02 7.69 6.71
N GLY A 34 -12.14 7.79 5.38
CA GLY A 34 -11.55 6.80 4.47
C GLY A 34 -12.17 5.40 4.54
N GLU A 35 -13.38 5.24 5.10
CA GLU A 35 -14.01 3.93 5.29
C GLU A 35 -14.11 3.11 4.00
N ALA A 36 -14.60 3.71 2.91
CA ALA A 36 -14.71 2.99 1.62
C ALA A 36 -13.35 2.46 1.12
N PHE A 37 -12.28 3.24 1.34
CA PHE A 37 -10.92 2.85 0.99
C PHE A 37 -10.41 1.71 1.89
N LEU A 38 -10.62 1.78 3.20
CA LEU A 38 -10.22 0.70 4.12
C LEU A 38 -11.02 -0.59 3.89
N ARG A 39 -12.32 -0.48 3.59
CA ARG A 39 -13.16 -1.65 3.25
C ARG A 39 -12.77 -2.30 1.92
N LEU A 40 -12.24 -1.55 0.97
CA LEU A 40 -11.65 -2.14 -0.24
C LEU A 40 -10.51 -3.10 0.15
N PHE A 41 -9.64 -2.71 1.08
CA PHE A 41 -8.55 -3.58 1.52
C PHE A 41 -8.99 -4.77 2.34
N ASP A 42 -10.02 -4.63 3.19
CA ASP A 42 -10.66 -5.76 3.89
C ASP A 42 -11.12 -6.84 2.89
N SER A 43 -11.60 -6.43 1.71
CA SER A 43 -12.03 -7.38 0.68
C SER A 43 -10.89 -8.16 -0.01
N ILE A 44 -9.64 -7.71 0.08
CA ILE A 44 -8.50 -8.28 -0.68
C ILE A 44 -7.30 -8.69 0.16
N TYR A 45 -7.19 -8.26 1.41
CA TYR A 45 -6.06 -8.57 2.31
C TYR A 45 -6.47 -9.60 3.36
N PRO A 46 -6.01 -10.87 3.24
CA PRO A 46 -6.34 -11.90 4.20
C PRO A 46 -5.92 -11.54 5.63
N GLY A 47 -6.84 -11.65 6.58
CA GLY A 47 -6.58 -11.36 8.00
C GLY A 47 -6.56 -9.88 8.37
N TYR A 48 -6.74 -8.96 7.41
CA TYR A 48 -7.15 -7.59 7.72
C TYR A 48 -8.67 -7.52 7.72
N HIS A 49 -9.24 -6.96 8.79
CA HIS A 49 -10.69 -6.74 8.91
C HIS A 49 -10.97 -5.31 9.36
N TYR A 50 -11.82 -4.60 8.60
CA TYR A 50 -12.15 -3.21 8.87
C TYR A 50 -12.79 -3.08 10.26
N GLY A 51 -12.32 -2.09 11.02
CA GLY A 51 -12.81 -1.80 12.38
C GLY A 51 -12.38 -2.79 13.45
N GLN A 52 -11.63 -3.85 13.12
CA GLN A 52 -11.12 -4.80 14.11
C GLN A 52 -9.68 -4.49 14.52
N TRP A 53 -9.29 -4.92 15.73
CA TRP A 53 -7.92 -4.87 16.26
C TRP A 53 -7.32 -3.45 16.45
N GLY A 54 -8.08 -2.38 16.19
CA GLY A 54 -7.65 -0.99 16.40
C GLY A 54 -6.34 -0.66 15.69
N PHE A 55 -5.34 -0.16 16.44
CA PHE A 55 -4.03 0.16 15.88
C PHE A 55 -3.30 -1.06 15.28
N TRP A 56 -3.50 -2.27 15.82
CA TRP A 56 -2.92 -3.47 15.23
C TRP A 56 -3.50 -3.76 13.84
N GLY A 57 -4.79 -3.49 13.63
CA GLY A 57 -5.42 -3.58 12.30
C GLY A 57 -4.75 -2.62 11.30
N VAL A 58 -4.41 -1.40 11.75
CA VAL A 58 -3.65 -0.44 10.91
C VAL A 58 -2.29 -0.99 10.53
N LEU A 59 -1.55 -1.59 11.47
CA LEU A 59 -0.24 -2.19 11.18
C LEU A 59 -0.33 -3.36 10.19
N VAL A 60 -1.39 -4.18 10.28
CA VAL A 60 -1.64 -5.25 9.30
C VAL A 60 -1.88 -4.66 7.90
N ALA A 61 -2.73 -3.63 7.79
CA ALA A 61 -2.95 -2.94 6.52
C ALA A 61 -1.64 -2.37 5.96
N VAL A 62 -0.85 -1.67 6.78
CA VAL A 62 0.45 -1.11 6.38
C VAL A 62 1.41 -2.20 5.90
N GLY A 63 1.48 -3.35 6.59
CA GLY A 63 2.31 -4.48 6.18
C GLY A 63 1.95 -4.98 4.78
N TYR A 64 0.67 -5.12 4.49
CA TYR A 64 0.20 -5.44 3.15
C TYR A 64 0.51 -4.34 2.14
N GLY A 65 0.29 -3.06 2.49
CA GLY A 65 0.61 -1.88 1.69
C GLY A 65 2.09 -1.74 1.32
N VAL A 66 2.99 -2.14 2.23
CA VAL A 66 4.42 -2.14 1.95
C VAL A 66 4.74 -3.24 0.93
N LEU A 67 4.17 -4.44 1.11
CA LEU A 67 4.43 -5.58 0.25
C LEU A 67 3.87 -5.38 -1.16
N ASP A 68 2.60 -5.03 -1.29
CA ASP A 68 1.95 -4.85 -2.59
C ASP A 68 2.49 -3.62 -3.33
N GLY A 69 2.78 -2.52 -2.63
CA GLY A 69 3.39 -1.33 -3.19
C GLY A 69 4.79 -1.61 -3.73
N TRP A 70 5.57 -2.46 -3.03
CA TRP A 70 6.88 -2.89 -3.53
C TRP A 70 6.74 -3.73 -4.81
N ILE A 71 5.85 -4.74 -4.79
CA ILE A 71 5.62 -5.61 -5.95
C ILE A 71 5.13 -4.79 -7.15
N ALA A 72 4.14 -3.92 -6.96
CA ALA A 72 3.61 -3.04 -7.99
C ALA A 72 4.69 -2.12 -8.55
N GLY A 73 5.50 -1.49 -7.69
CA GLY A 73 6.61 -0.65 -8.13
C GLY A 73 7.67 -1.42 -8.93
N VAL A 74 8.07 -2.60 -8.48
CA VAL A 74 9.00 -3.47 -9.21
C VAL A 74 8.45 -3.83 -10.59
N LEU A 75 7.18 -4.24 -10.68
CA LEU A 75 6.53 -4.61 -11.93
C LEU A 75 6.43 -3.40 -12.88
N LEU A 76 6.03 -2.24 -12.37
CA LEU A 76 5.93 -1.00 -13.15
C LEU A 76 7.30 -0.58 -13.69
N ALA A 77 8.34 -0.57 -12.86
CA ALA A 77 9.69 -0.20 -13.29
C ALA A 77 10.26 -1.19 -14.31
N TRP A 78 10.03 -2.49 -14.12
CA TRP A 78 10.43 -3.52 -15.07
C TRP A 78 9.72 -3.34 -16.43
N LEU A 79 8.39 -3.18 -16.41
CA LEU A 79 7.58 -3.03 -17.60
C LEU A 79 7.96 -1.76 -18.38
N TYR A 80 8.09 -0.63 -17.66
CA TYR A 80 8.54 0.63 -18.24
C TYR A 80 9.89 0.45 -18.95
N ASN A 81 10.89 -0.12 -18.28
CA ASN A 81 12.20 -0.36 -18.86
C ASN A 81 12.16 -1.28 -20.08
N LYS A 82 11.25 -2.25 -20.12
CA LYS A 82 11.06 -3.17 -21.25
C LYS A 82 10.48 -2.45 -22.46
N ILE A 83 9.47 -1.60 -22.26
CA ILE A 83 8.81 -0.84 -23.33
C ILE A 83 9.73 0.27 -23.87
N THR A 84 10.52 0.91 -23.01
CA THR A 84 11.41 2.02 -23.42
C THR A 84 12.79 1.58 -23.90
N ARG A 85 13.10 0.28 -23.86
CA ARG A 85 14.28 -0.28 -24.54
C ARG A 85 13.95 -0.36 -26.04
N GLN A 86 14.28 0.70 -26.77
CA GLN A 86 14.50 0.60 -28.22
C GLN A 86 15.80 -0.18 -28.46
#